data_AF-A0A655AQP9-F1
#
_entry.id   AF-A0A655AQP9-F1
#
_cell.length_a   1.000
_cell.length_b   1.000
_cell.length_c   1.000
_cell.angle_alpha   90.00
_cell.angle_beta   90.00
_cell.angle_gamma   90.00
#
_symmetry.space_group_name_H-M   'P 1'
#
loop_
_entity.id
_entity.type
_entity.pdbx_description
1 polymer ?
#
loop_
_entity_poly.entity_id
_entity_poly.type
_entity_poly.pdbx_seq_one_letter_code
_entity_poly.pdbx_strand_id
1 'polypeptide(L)'
;MHTVELVGAGNGGVATRVALAAGTGYFTQTVGGGPDAPGAGSLFWVSDTGVRYGIDNEPQGVAGGGKAVEALGLNPPPVPIPWSVLSLFVPGPTLSRADALLAHDTLVPDSRPARPVSAEGGYR
;
A
#
# COMPACT_ATOMS: atom_id res chain seq x y z
N MET A 1 1.37 -16.59 12.89
CA MET A 1 0.08 -15.98 12.53
C MET A 1 -0.52 -15.36 13.78
N HIS A 2 -0.99 -14.13 13.69
CA HIS A 2 -1.61 -13.40 14.79
C HIS A 2 -2.97 -12.86 14.33
N THR A 3 -3.92 -12.83 15.25
CA THR A 3 -5.26 -12.30 15.00
C THR A 3 -5.29 -10.82 15.34
N VAL A 4 -5.82 -10.02 14.43
CA VAL A 4 -5.97 -8.57 14.57
C VAL A 4 -7.45 -8.23 14.53
N GLU A 5 -7.90 -7.42 15.49
CA GLU A 5 -9.21 -6.78 15.46
C GLU A 5 -9.19 -5.65 14.44
N LEU A 6 -10.16 -5.62 13.55
CA LEU A 6 -10.24 -4.55 12.56
C LEU A 6 -10.93 -3.33 13.15
N VAL A 7 -10.35 -2.16 12.88
CA VAL A 7 -10.99 -0.88 13.17
C VAL A 7 -12.26 -0.76 12.33
N GLY A 8 -13.41 -0.56 12.98
CA GLY A 8 -14.71 -0.54 12.29
C GLY A 8 -15.35 -1.91 12.09
N ALA A 9 -14.93 -2.92 12.86
CA ALA A 9 -15.52 -4.26 12.90
C ALA A 9 -17.05 -4.26 12.77
N GLY A 10 -17.57 -4.95 11.75
CA GLY A 10 -19.01 -5.10 11.50
C GLY A 10 -19.70 -3.90 10.83
N ASN A 11 -18.99 -2.79 10.61
CA ASN A 11 -19.51 -1.65 9.86
C ASN A 11 -19.12 -1.74 8.38
N GLY A 12 -20.06 -1.43 7.48
CA GLY A 12 -19.78 -1.33 6.04
C GLY A 12 -19.21 -2.61 5.39
N GLY A 13 -19.44 -3.79 5.98
CA GLY A 13 -18.92 -5.07 5.49
C GLY A 13 -17.47 -5.40 5.89
N VAL A 14 -16.85 -4.59 6.76
CA VAL A 14 -15.52 -4.88 7.31
C VAL A 14 -15.61 -6.08 8.26
N ALA A 15 -14.70 -7.04 8.10
CA ALA A 15 -14.63 -8.20 8.98
C ALA A 15 -14.36 -7.77 10.43
N THR A 16 -14.75 -8.60 11.40
CA THR A 16 -14.44 -8.32 12.80
C THR A 16 -12.96 -8.54 13.09
N ARG A 17 -12.41 -9.63 12.52
CA ARG A 17 -11.05 -10.10 12.79
C ARG A 17 -10.40 -10.66 11.54
N VAL A 18 -9.08 -10.52 11.45
CA VAL A 18 -8.24 -11.16 10.41
C VAL A 18 -7.05 -11.84 11.05
N ALA A 19 -6.53 -12.91 10.43
CA ALA A 19 -5.33 -13.60 10.86
C ALA A 19 -4.22 -13.42 9.81
N LEU A 20 -3.13 -12.74 10.19
CA LEU A 20 -2.02 -12.40 9.29
C LEU A 20 -0.66 -12.74 9.91
N ALA A 21 0.40 -12.74 9.12
CA ALA A 21 1.77 -12.78 9.65
C ALA A 21 2.13 -11.39 10.20
N ALA A 22 2.70 -11.33 11.40
CA ALA A 22 3.11 -10.06 11.99
C ALA A 22 4.29 -9.44 11.23
N GLY A 23 4.28 -8.13 11.04
CA GLY A 23 5.33 -7.40 10.34
C GLY A 23 5.41 -7.64 8.83
N THR A 24 4.42 -8.32 8.24
CA THR A 24 4.41 -8.63 6.80
C THR A 24 3.10 -8.20 6.17
N GLY A 25 3.18 -7.37 5.13
CA GLY A 25 2.03 -7.07 4.28
C GLY A 25 2.03 -7.87 2.98
N TYR A 26 0.91 -7.81 2.27
CA TYR A 26 0.68 -8.53 1.03
C TYR A 26 0.47 -7.55 -0.12
N PHE A 27 1.25 -7.73 -1.18
CA PHE A 27 1.02 -7.08 -2.47
C PHE A 27 0.01 -7.90 -3.26
N THR A 28 -1.14 -7.31 -3.56
CA THR A 28 -2.30 -8.04 -4.10
C THR A 28 -2.86 -7.36 -5.35
N GLN A 29 -3.52 -8.16 -6.19
CA GLN A 29 -4.19 -7.71 -7.40
C GLN A 29 -5.61 -8.26 -7.47
N THR A 30 -6.58 -7.42 -7.78
CA THR A 30 -7.97 -7.85 -7.93
C THR A 30 -8.14 -8.70 -9.18
N VAL A 31 -8.81 -9.85 -9.07
CA VAL A 31 -9.11 -10.72 -10.23
C VAL A 31 -10.55 -10.61 -10.72
N GLY A 32 -11.34 -9.71 -10.11
CA GLY A 32 -12.75 -9.50 -10.40
C GLY A 32 -13.60 -9.46 -9.13
N GLY A 33 -14.86 -9.04 -9.29
CA GLY A 33 -15.80 -8.87 -8.19
C GLY A 33 -17.09 -8.19 -8.62
N GLY A 34 -18.08 -8.17 -7.73
CA GLY A 34 -19.42 -7.63 -7.98
C GLY A 34 -19.46 -6.14 -8.38
N PRO A 35 -20.66 -5.51 -8.40
CA PRO A 35 -20.86 -4.19 -9.00
C PRO A 35 -19.99 -3.07 -8.40
N ASP A 36 -19.61 -3.19 -7.13
CA ASP A 36 -18.78 -2.21 -6.42
C ASP A 36 -17.27 -2.51 -6.46
N ALA A 37 -16.86 -3.55 -7.20
CA ALA A 37 -15.46 -3.91 -7.33
C ALA A 37 -14.72 -2.91 -8.24
N PRO A 38 -13.48 -2.52 -7.90
CA PRO A 38 -12.62 -1.82 -8.84
C PRO A 38 -12.31 -2.74 -10.03
N GLY A 39 -11.82 -2.14 -11.12
CA GLY A 39 -11.46 -2.87 -12.33
C GLY A 39 -10.59 -4.10 -12.04
N ALA A 40 -10.82 -5.18 -12.78
CA ALA A 40 -9.94 -6.34 -12.69
C ALA A 40 -8.50 -5.90 -13.01
N GLY A 41 -7.58 -6.29 -12.15
CA GLY A 41 -6.17 -5.93 -12.24
C GLY A 41 -5.74 -4.73 -11.39
N SER A 42 -6.64 -4.11 -10.62
CA SER A 42 -6.29 -3.06 -9.65
C SER A 42 -5.36 -3.60 -8.55
N LEU A 43 -4.36 -2.80 -8.17
CA LEU A 43 -3.34 -3.18 -7.19
C LEU A 43 -3.64 -2.63 -5.80
N PHE A 44 -3.37 -3.45 -4.79
CA PHE A 44 -3.56 -3.10 -3.38
C PHE A 44 -2.43 -3.62 -2.51
N TRP A 45 -2.06 -2.85 -1.49
CA TRP A 45 -1.23 -3.31 -0.37
C TRP A 45 -2.14 -3.62 0.82
N VAL A 46 -1.98 -4.80 1.42
CA VAL A 46 -2.65 -5.17 2.66
C VAL A 46 -1.62 -5.21 3.78
N SER A 47 -1.78 -4.34 4.77
CA SER A 47 -0.93 -4.31 5.96
C SER A 47 -1.19 -5.51 6.88
N ASP A 48 -0.22 -5.81 7.74
CA ASP A 48 -0.36 -6.78 8.83
C ASP A 48 -1.40 -6.35 9.88
N THR A 49 -1.73 -5.06 9.93
CA THR A 49 -2.82 -4.51 10.76
C THR A 49 -4.21 -4.65 10.14
N GLY A 50 -4.33 -5.24 8.95
CA GLY A 50 -5.62 -5.49 8.30
C GLY A 50 -6.25 -4.28 7.61
N VAL A 51 -5.43 -3.28 7.26
CA VAL A 51 -5.82 -2.14 6.43
C VAL A 51 -5.40 -2.42 4.98
N ARG A 52 -6.32 -2.17 4.04
CA ARG A 52 -6.05 -2.22 2.59
C ARG A 52 -5.83 -0.82 2.04
N TYR A 53 -4.81 -0.67 1.22
CA TYR A 53 -4.46 0.59 0.57
C TYR A 53 -4.46 0.37 -0.94
N GLY A 54 -5.23 1.17 -1.68
CA GLY A 54 -5.16 1.17 -3.14
C GLY A 54 -3.81 1.71 -3.59
N ILE A 55 -3.22 1.14 -4.64
CA ILE A 55 -1.97 1.66 -5.22
C ILE A 55 -2.31 2.39 -6.51
N ASP A 56 -1.98 3.68 -6.56
CA ASP A 56 -2.15 4.45 -7.78
C ASP A 56 -0.99 4.18 -8.73
N ASN A 57 -1.28 3.45 -9.82
CA ASN A 57 -0.32 3.23 -10.89
C ASN A 57 -0.46 4.36 -11.91
N GLU A 58 0.31 5.44 -11.73
CA GLU A 58 0.47 6.38 -12.83
C GLU A 58 1.03 5.65 -14.06
N PRO A 59 0.44 5.85 -15.26
CA PRO A 59 0.77 5.07 -16.43
C PRO A 59 2.14 5.48 -17.00
N GLN A 60 3.18 4.67 -16.78
CA GLN A 60 4.19 4.38 -17.82
C GLN A 60 5.20 3.30 -17.37
N GLY A 61 5.37 2.29 -18.21
CA GLY A 61 6.51 1.37 -18.16
C GLY A 61 6.12 -0.09 -18.27
N VAL A 62 6.66 -0.77 -19.28
CA VAL A 62 6.49 -2.18 -19.64
C VAL A 62 6.38 -3.15 -18.44
N ALA A 63 5.30 -3.94 -18.44
CA ALA A 63 5.08 -5.11 -17.58
C ALA A 63 5.18 -4.89 -16.06
N GLY A 64 4.10 -4.37 -15.46
CA GLY A 64 3.67 -4.86 -14.14
C GLY A 64 4.09 -4.09 -12.89
N GLY A 65 4.70 -2.91 -13.00
CA GLY A 65 4.97 -2.06 -11.84
C GLY A 65 4.81 -0.58 -12.19
N GLY A 66 3.74 0.06 -11.73
CA GLY A 66 3.68 1.53 -11.76
C GLY A 66 4.78 2.11 -10.86
N LYS A 67 5.14 3.38 -11.06
CA LYS A 67 6.18 4.07 -10.25
C LYS A 67 5.96 3.93 -8.74
N ALA A 68 4.71 3.82 -8.30
CA ALA A 68 4.35 3.59 -6.91
C ALA A 68 4.78 2.19 -6.40
N VAL A 69 4.60 1.13 -7.20
CA VAL A 69 5.01 -0.24 -6.87
C VAL A 69 6.52 -0.32 -6.69
N GLU A 70 7.28 0.28 -7.61
CA GLU A 70 8.74 0.34 -7.55
C GLU A 70 9.23 1.17 -6.37
N ALA A 71 8.66 2.37 -6.16
CA ALA A 71 9.05 3.25 -5.07
C ALA A 71 8.76 2.65 -3.68
N LEU A 72 7.71 1.83 -3.57
CA LEU A 72 7.38 1.07 -2.37
C LEU A 72 8.22 -0.21 -2.22
N GLY A 73 9.04 -0.56 -3.20
CA GLY A 73 9.85 -1.79 -3.19
C GLY A 73 9.02 -3.07 -3.26
N LEU A 74 7.82 -3.00 -3.84
CA LEU A 74 6.92 -4.16 -3.92
C LEU A 74 7.37 -5.10 -5.04
N ASN A 75 7.60 -6.36 -4.68
CA ASN A 75 8.13 -7.34 -5.62
C ASN A 75 6.99 -8.09 -6.33
N PRO A 76 6.90 -8.05 -7.68
CA PRO A 76 5.96 -8.88 -8.43
C PRO A 76 6.32 -10.38 -8.36
N PRO A 77 5.37 -11.30 -8.64
CA PRO A 77 3.99 -11.04 -9.02
C PRO A 77 3.08 -10.73 -7.82
N PRO A 78 2.07 -9.85 -7.97
CA PRO A 78 1.06 -9.64 -6.93
C PRO A 78 0.22 -10.90 -6.71
N VAL A 79 -0.25 -11.08 -5.48
CA VAL A 79 -1.13 -12.18 -5.12
C VAL A 79 -2.55 -11.91 -5.65
N PRO A 80 -3.13 -12.78 -6.49
CA PRO A 80 -4.49 -12.61 -6.97
C PRO A 80 -5.49 -12.75 -5.82
N ILE A 81 -6.41 -11.79 -5.68
CA ILE A 81 -7.42 -11.77 -4.63
C ILE A 81 -8.81 -11.39 -5.19
N PRO A 82 -9.88 -12.13 -4.87
CA PRO A 82 -11.24 -11.72 -5.24
C PRO A 82 -11.68 -10.52 -4.40
N TRP A 83 -12.46 -9.61 -5.00
CA TRP A 83 -12.94 -8.42 -4.30
C TRP A 83 -13.71 -8.75 -3.02
N SER A 84 -14.51 -9.82 -3.02
CA SER A 84 -15.32 -10.22 -1.85
C SER A 84 -14.50 -10.54 -0.60
N VAL A 85 -13.20 -10.86 -0.76
CA VAL A 85 -12.28 -11.05 0.37
C VAL A 85 -11.56 -9.74 0.68
N LEU A 86 -11.10 -9.04 -0.36
CA LEU A 86 -10.39 -7.78 -0.18
C LEU A 86 -11.27 -6.69 0.46
N SER A 87 -12.58 -6.69 0.20
CA SER A 87 -13.54 -5.73 0.76
C SER A 87 -13.73 -5.85 2.27
N LEU A 88 -13.34 -6.99 2.86
CA LEU A 88 -13.44 -7.23 4.29
C LEU A 88 -12.38 -6.48 5.10
N PHE A 89 -11.30 -6.03 4.47
CA PHE A 89 -10.24 -5.26 5.13
C PHE A 89 -10.61 -3.78 5.23
N VAL A 90 -10.10 -3.12 6.28
CA VAL A 90 -10.35 -1.69 6.54
C VAL A 90 -9.81 -0.86 5.38
N PRO A 91 -10.62 -0.01 4.71
CA PRO A 91 -10.10 0.86 3.67
C PRO A 91 -9.18 1.94 4.26
N GLY A 92 -7.96 2.02 3.74
CA GLY A 92 -6.99 3.07 4.02
C GLY A 92 -6.85 4.06 2.86
N PRO A 93 -6.01 5.10 3.02
CA PRO A 93 -5.70 6.04 1.95
C PRO A 93 -5.04 5.35 0.75
N THR A 94 -5.11 5.98 -0.42
CA THR A 94 -4.37 5.52 -1.60
C THR A 94 -2.88 5.77 -1.41
N LEU A 95 -2.05 4.79 -1.78
CA LEU A 95 -0.61 4.96 -1.87
C LEU A 95 -0.27 5.53 -3.24
N SER A 96 0.06 6.81 -3.25
CA SER A 96 0.49 7.55 -4.44
C SER A 96 1.69 8.43 -4.10
N ARG A 97 2.48 8.79 -5.12
CA ARG A 97 3.58 9.74 -4.92
C ARG A 97 3.06 11.12 -4.55
N ALA A 98 1.96 11.55 -5.15
CA ALA A 98 1.36 12.87 -4.90
C ALA A 98 0.88 13.01 -3.44
N ASP A 99 0.18 12.01 -2.92
CA ASP A 99 -0.26 11.99 -1.53
C ASP A 99 0.93 11.91 -0.56
N ALA A 100 1.99 11.18 -0.92
CA ALA A 100 3.20 11.13 -0.11
C ALA A 100 3.92 12.49 -0.02
N LEU A 101 3.98 13.26 -1.12
CA LEU A 101 4.54 14.62 -1.11
C LEU A 101 3.70 15.55 -0.23
N LEU A 102 2.37 15.48 -0.34
CA LEU A 102 1.48 16.27 0.50
C LEU A 102 1.62 15.91 1.98
N ALA A 103 1.64 14.61 2.30
CA ALA A 103 1.81 14.14 3.68
C ALA A 103 3.16 14.60 4.24
N HIS A 104 4.24 14.47 3.48
CA HIS A 104 5.59 14.84 3.92
C HIS A 104 5.72 16.32 4.28
N ASP A 105 5.10 17.24 3.53
CA ASP A 105 5.14 18.67 3.81
C ASP A 105 4.39 19.05 5.10
N THR A 106 3.45 18.21 5.53
CA THR A 106 2.67 18.43 6.77
C THR A 106 3.28 17.76 8.01
N LEU A 107 4.23 16.84 7.81
CA LEU A 107 4.93 16.20 8.93
C LEU A 107 5.91 17.19 9.55
N VAL A 108 5.95 17.20 10.89
CA VAL A 108 7.01 17.93 11.60
C VAL A 108 8.36 17.38 11.11
N PRO A 109 9.32 18.24 10.73
CA PRO A 109 10.63 17.80 10.27
C PRO A 109 11.23 16.79 11.25
N ASP A 110 11.80 15.71 10.72
CA ASP A 110 12.47 14.70 11.54
C ASP A 110 13.54 15.39 12.41
N SER A 111 13.50 15.13 13.72
CA SER A 111 14.45 15.69 14.68
C SER A 111 15.86 15.09 14.54
N ARG A 112 16.06 14.08 13.69
CA ARG A 112 17.36 13.47 13.35
C ARG A 112 17.53 13.35 11.83
N PRO A 113 17.75 14.47 11.12
CA PRO A 113 18.01 14.40 9.69
C PRO A 113 19.27 13.55 9.42
N ALA A 114 19.22 12.69 8.41
CA ALA A 114 20.37 11.94 7.94
C ALA A 114 21.51 12.92 7.59
N ARG A 115 22.74 12.61 8.01
CA ARG A 115 23.91 13.46 7.76
C ARG A 115 24.04 13.69 6.25
N PRO A 116 24.07 14.96 5.76
CA PRO A 116 24.34 15.21 4.35
C PRO A 116 25.72 14.64 4.02
N VAL A 117 25.80 13.85 2.95
CA VAL A 117 27.09 13.44 2.39
C VAL A 117 27.75 14.69 1.83
N SER A 118 28.81 15.19 2.50
CA SER A 118 29.65 16.23 1.92
C SER A 118 30.27 15.68 0.65
N ALA A 119 29.86 16.20 -0.51
CA ALA A 119 30.59 16.03 -1.75
C ALA A 119 31.86 16.89 -1.68
N GLU A 120 32.88 16.39 -0.99
CA GLU A 120 34.20 17.00 -0.93
C GLU A 120 35.03 16.44 -2.09
N GLY A 121 34.90 17.07 -3.26
CA GLY A 121 35.68 16.79 -4.45
C GLY A 121 36.38 18.07 -4.90
N GLY A 122 37.55 18.34 -4.31
CA GLY A 122 38.39 19.49 -4.63
C GLY A 122 38.84 19.47 -6.10
N TYR A 123 38.68 20.60 -6.77
CA TYR A 123 39.39 20.91 -8.02
C TYR A 123 40.85 21.20 -7.70
N ARG A 124 41.76 20.46 -8.35
CA ARG A 124 43.13 20.89 -8.59
C ARG A 124 43.22 21.52 -9.98
#